data_AF-A0A4P6UKH0-F1
#
_entry.id   AF-A0A4P6UKH0-F1
#
_cell.length_a   1.000
_cell.length_b   1.000
_cell.length_c   1.000
_cell.angle_alpha   90.00
_cell.angle_beta   90.00
_cell.angle_gamma   90.00
#
_symmetry.space_group_name_H-M   'P 1'
#
loop_
_entity.id
_entity.type
_entity.pdbx_description
1 polymer ?
#
loop_
_entity_poly.entity_id
_entity_poly.type
_entity_poly.pdbx_seq_one_letter_code
_entity_poly.pdbx_strand_id
1 'polypeptide(L)'
;MRPFFVFFPLRVTGQDVGVIATGLAALLLCIGAAQAQTSAPVPVPMPYDAEHDRQERTRIKHEREQAAAVYKEAQVDCYQRFAVNACLKDARRARRVVADRLRGEEIVLDDAKRTAEVESQKQRVEARQAERARQEAAREQQEAARAGGRTPPRGNAPAPAGR
;
A
#
# COMPACT_ATOMS: atom_id res chain seq x y z
N MET A 1 21.29 -30.83 17.78
CA MET A 1 21.97 -30.11 18.88
C MET A 1 22.70 -28.91 18.27
N ARG A 2 22.16 -27.69 18.44
CA ARG A 2 23.04 -26.52 18.61
C ARG A 2 23.56 -26.62 20.06
N PRO A 3 24.72 -26.05 20.36
CA PRO A 3 24.57 -24.75 21.03
C PRO A 3 25.71 -23.75 20.77
N PHE A 4 25.45 -22.54 21.26
CA PHE A 4 26.39 -21.47 21.65
C PHE A 4 27.09 -20.60 20.59
N PHE A 5 26.47 -19.43 20.41
CA PHE A 5 27.08 -18.11 20.40
C PHE A 5 28.44 -18.00 21.11
N VAL A 6 29.43 -17.41 20.44
CA VAL A 6 30.48 -16.55 21.01
C VAL A 6 30.81 -15.55 19.89
N PHE A 7 30.25 -14.34 19.85
CA PHE A 7 30.72 -13.16 20.59
C PHE A 7 32.26 -13.08 20.64
N PHE A 8 32.87 -12.65 19.54
CA PHE A 8 34.27 -12.26 19.54
C PHE A 8 34.36 -10.73 19.69
N PRO A 9 35.11 -10.24 20.70
CA PRO A 9 35.01 -8.87 21.20
C PRO A 9 35.64 -7.83 20.27
N LEU A 10 34.99 -6.66 20.19
CA LEU A 10 35.63 -5.41 19.82
C LEU A 10 36.80 -5.18 20.79
N ARG A 11 38.02 -5.36 20.31
CA ARG A 11 39.22 -4.89 20.99
C ARG A 11 39.38 -3.42 20.62
N VAL A 12 38.84 -2.55 21.48
CA VAL A 12 39.08 -1.10 21.46
C VAL A 12 40.53 -0.88 21.87
N THR A 13 41.38 -0.54 20.89
CA THR A 13 42.73 -0.02 21.13
C THR A 13 42.70 1.49 20.93
N GLY A 14 43.14 2.25 21.94
CA GLY A 14 43.00 3.71 22.04
C GLY A 14 43.81 4.52 21.03
N GLN A 15 43.40 4.51 19.76
CA GLN A 15 43.96 5.35 18.70
C GLN A 15 42.88 6.19 17.97
N ASP A 16 41.65 6.22 18.50
CA ASP A 16 40.45 6.82 17.91
C ASP A 16 40.07 8.18 18.52
N VAL A 17 40.83 9.24 18.22
CA VAL A 17 40.33 10.62 18.47
C VAL A 17 40.44 11.53 17.24
N GLY A 18 41.25 11.18 16.24
CA GLY A 18 41.50 12.04 15.07
C GLY A 18 40.61 11.81 13.84
N VAL A 19 39.95 10.65 13.70
CA VAL A 19 39.30 10.22 12.44
C VAL A 19 37.77 10.39 12.45
N ILE A 20 37.17 10.63 13.63
CA ILE A 20 35.71 10.68 13.79
C ILE A 20 35.12 12.02 13.31
N ALA A 21 35.90 13.11 13.34
CA ALA A 21 35.41 14.44 12.95
C ALA A 21 35.22 14.62 11.43
N THR A 22 35.92 13.84 10.59
CA THR A 22 35.78 13.90 9.12
C THR A 22 34.77 12.90 8.56
N GLY A 23 34.44 11.84 9.30
CA GLY A 23 33.47 10.82 8.86
C GLY A 23 32.01 11.29 8.87
N LEU A 24 31.63 12.18 9.79
CA LEU A 24 30.28 12.75 9.86
C LEU A 24 29.96 13.72 8.71
N ALA A 25 30.96 14.45 8.20
CA ALA A 25 30.79 15.37 7.08
C ALA A 25 30.57 14.64 5.74
N ALA A 26 31.18 13.46 5.56
CA ALA A 26 31.01 12.65 4.35
C ALA A 26 29.67 11.90 4.32
N LEU A 27 29.11 11.52 5.48
CA LEU A 27 27.81 10.85 5.57
C LEU A 27 26.63 11.83 5.30
N LEU A 28 26.81 13.13 5.58
CA LEU A 28 25.82 14.18 5.33
C LEU A 28 25.77 14.67 3.87
N LEU A 29 26.82 14.44 3.07
CA LEU A 29 26.89 14.91 1.68
C LEU A 29 26.17 13.98 0.67
N CYS A 30 25.89 12.73 1.04
CA CYS A 30 25.23 11.74 0.17
C CYS A 30 23.69 11.77 0.20
N ILE A 31 23.08 12.60 1.05
CA ILE A 31 21.61 12.72 1.15
C ILE A 31 21.03 13.64 0.05
N GLY A 32 21.87 14.39 -0.67
CA GLY A 32 21.45 15.40 -1.67
C GLY A 32 21.32 14.94 -3.12
N ALA A 33 21.65 13.69 -3.45
CA ALA A 33 21.58 13.21 -4.84
C ALA A 33 20.16 12.76 -5.21
N ALA A 34 19.38 13.72 -5.71
CA ALA A 34 18.35 13.55 -6.73
C ALA A 34 17.36 12.37 -6.53
N GLN A 35 16.26 12.65 -5.81
CA GLN A 35 14.98 12.00 -6.07
C GLN A 35 14.48 12.45 -7.47
N ALA A 36 15.09 11.94 -8.54
CA ALA A 36 14.45 11.90 -9.83
C ALA A 36 13.49 10.70 -9.80
N GLN A 37 12.29 10.93 -9.25
CA GLN A 37 11.20 9.98 -9.44
C GLN A 37 10.84 10.03 -10.93
N THR A 38 11.40 9.11 -11.71
CA THR A 38 10.91 8.81 -13.04
C THR A 38 9.44 8.43 -12.88
N SER A 39 8.54 9.36 -13.18
CA SER A 39 7.11 9.07 -13.25
C SER A 39 6.93 8.08 -14.39
N ALA A 40 6.90 6.80 -14.04
CA ALA A 40 6.46 5.76 -14.96
C ALA A 40 5.10 6.18 -15.52
N PRO A 41 4.85 6.01 -16.82
CA PRO A 41 3.58 6.35 -17.44
C PRO A 41 2.46 5.68 -16.62
N VAL A 42 1.54 6.49 -16.11
CA VAL A 42 0.37 6.01 -15.37
C VAL A 42 -0.40 5.12 -16.34
N PRO A 43 -0.46 3.80 -16.11
CA PRO A 43 -1.26 2.93 -16.96
C PRO A 43 -2.69 3.45 -16.90
N VAL A 44 -3.31 3.67 -18.06
CA VAL A 44 -4.72 4.01 -18.11
C VAL A 44 -5.46 2.85 -17.45
N PRO A 45 -6.21 3.08 -16.35
CA PRO A 45 -6.83 2.00 -15.60
C PRO A 45 -7.85 1.31 -16.49
N MET A 46 -7.52 0.07 -16.89
CA MET A 46 -8.53 -0.83 -17.43
C MET A 46 -9.55 -1.11 -16.30
N PRO A 47 -10.86 -1.11 -16.59
CA PRO A 47 -11.86 -1.40 -15.58
C PRO A 47 -11.56 -2.75 -14.93
N TYR A 48 -11.51 -2.78 -13.60
CA TYR A 48 -11.33 -4.04 -12.87
C TYR A 48 -12.49 -5.00 -13.17
N ASP A 49 -12.15 -6.17 -13.71
CA ASP A 49 -13.10 -7.25 -13.97
C ASP A 49 -13.07 -8.26 -12.80
N ALA A 50 -14.13 -8.22 -11.99
CA ALA A 50 -14.28 -9.07 -10.83
C ALA A 50 -14.50 -10.55 -11.19
N GLU A 51 -15.06 -10.86 -12.36
CA GLU A 51 -15.27 -12.25 -12.78
C GLU A 51 -13.97 -12.86 -13.29
N HIS A 52 -13.21 -12.11 -14.10
CA HIS A 52 -11.87 -12.51 -14.51
C HIS A 52 -10.94 -12.72 -13.29
N ASP A 53 -10.92 -11.82 -12.30
CA ASP A 53 -10.14 -12.00 -11.08
C ASP A 53 -10.50 -13.30 -10.34
N ARG A 54 -11.80 -13.63 -10.22
CA ARG A 54 -12.25 -14.88 -9.60
C ARG A 54 -11.78 -16.11 -10.38
N GLN A 55 -11.87 -16.07 -11.70
CA GLN A 55 -11.46 -17.18 -12.57
C GLN A 55 -9.95 -17.41 -12.47
N GLU A 56 -9.15 -16.35 -12.53
CA GLU A 56 -7.70 -16.43 -12.38
C GLU A 56 -7.29 -16.95 -11.00
N ARG A 57 -7.91 -16.47 -9.91
CA ARG A 57 -7.64 -17.01 -8.57
C ARG A 57 -8.00 -18.48 -8.44
N THR A 58 -9.07 -18.91 -9.09
CA THR A 58 -9.46 -20.32 -9.14
C THR A 58 -8.43 -21.16 -9.91
N ARG A 59 -7.95 -20.67 -11.06
CA ARG A 59 -6.86 -21.30 -11.81
C ARG A 59 -5.60 -21.42 -10.96
N ILE A 60 -5.16 -20.33 -10.32
CA ILE A 60 -3.96 -20.30 -9.48
C ILE A 60 -4.09 -21.30 -8.32
N LYS A 61 -5.26 -21.37 -7.67
CA LYS A 61 -5.53 -22.34 -6.61
C LYS A 61 -5.36 -23.77 -7.13
N HIS A 62 -5.95 -24.08 -8.27
CA HIS A 62 -5.83 -25.41 -8.88
C HIS A 62 -4.37 -25.73 -9.24
N GLU A 63 -3.62 -24.79 -9.82
CA GLU A 63 -2.19 -24.99 -10.11
C GLU A 63 -1.34 -25.22 -8.85
N ARG A 64 -1.70 -24.58 -7.72
CA ARG A 64 -1.05 -24.87 -6.43
C ARG A 64 -1.30 -26.29 -5.96
N GLU A 65 -2.55 -26.76 -6.08
CA GLU A 65 -2.93 -28.12 -5.72
C GLU A 65 -2.21 -29.15 -6.61
N GLN A 66 -2.13 -28.90 -7.92
CA GLN A 66 -1.37 -29.71 -8.85
C GLN A 66 0.12 -29.74 -8.51
N ALA A 67 0.75 -28.59 -8.25
CA ALA A 67 2.15 -28.52 -7.87
C ALA A 67 2.43 -29.25 -6.55
N ALA A 68 1.48 -29.25 -5.62
CA ALA A 68 1.56 -30.01 -4.38
C ALA A 68 1.45 -31.53 -4.63
N ALA A 69 0.56 -31.97 -5.52
CA ALA A 69 0.41 -33.36 -5.92
C ALA A 69 1.69 -33.89 -6.60
N VAL A 70 2.20 -33.17 -7.60
CA VAL A 70 3.46 -33.49 -8.30
C VAL A 70 4.63 -33.59 -7.32
N TYR A 71 4.72 -32.66 -6.37
CA TYR A 71 5.76 -32.72 -5.35
C TYR A 71 5.62 -33.96 -4.45
N LYS A 72 4.40 -34.34 -4.06
CA LYS A 72 4.15 -35.53 -3.23
C LYS A 72 4.53 -36.81 -3.97
N GLU A 73 4.22 -36.92 -5.25
CA GLU A 73 4.64 -38.04 -6.11
C GLU A 73 6.17 -38.09 -6.20
N ALA A 74 6.82 -36.96 -6.49
CA ALA A 74 8.28 -36.86 -6.54
C ALA A 74 8.93 -37.26 -5.21
N GLN A 75 8.29 -37.00 -4.07
CA GLN A 75 8.80 -37.46 -2.77
C GLN A 75 8.82 -38.99 -2.68
N VAL A 76 7.75 -39.66 -3.12
CA VAL A 76 7.67 -41.13 -3.14
C VAL A 76 8.79 -41.70 -4.01
N ASP A 77 8.97 -41.14 -5.22
CA ASP A 77 10.04 -41.54 -6.14
C ASP A 77 11.43 -41.32 -5.57
N CYS A 78 11.64 -40.20 -4.85
CA CYS A 78 12.94 -39.90 -4.25
C CYS A 78 13.36 -40.94 -3.21
N TYR A 79 12.42 -41.51 -2.46
CA TYR A 79 12.73 -42.54 -1.46
C TYR A 79 13.16 -43.87 -2.07
N GLN A 80 12.89 -44.11 -3.35
CA GLN A 80 13.36 -45.30 -4.08
C GLN A 80 14.80 -45.14 -4.63
N ARG A 81 15.42 -43.96 -4.47
CA ARG A 81 16.75 -43.65 -5.02
C ARG A 81 17.82 -43.73 -3.94
N PHE A 82 19.06 -44.01 -4.34
CA PHE A 82 20.20 -43.99 -3.42
C PHE A 82 20.48 -42.57 -2.88
N ALA A 83 20.42 -41.55 -3.76
CA ALA A 83 20.68 -40.16 -3.41
C ALA A 83 19.42 -39.40 -2.93
N VAL A 84 18.65 -39.97 -1.99
CA VAL A 84 17.35 -39.44 -1.52
C VAL A 84 17.42 -37.94 -1.19
N ASN A 85 18.44 -37.52 -0.42
CA ASN A 85 18.56 -36.13 0.03
C ASN A 85 18.80 -35.13 -1.11
N ALA A 86 19.55 -35.51 -2.14
CA ALA A 86 19.75 -34.68 -3.32
C ALA A 86 18.44 -34.57 -4.10
N CYS A 87 17.79 -35.71 -4.37
CA CYS A 87 16.50 -35.77 -5.04
C CYS A 87 15.43 -34.90 -4.35
N LEU A 88 15.29 -35.02 -3.02
CA LEU A 88 14.33 -34.22 -2.26
C LEU A 88 14.64 -32.71 -2.31
N LYS A 89 15.91 -32.31 -2.39
CA LYS A 89 16.28 -30.89 -2.56
C LYS A 89 15.83 -30.36 -3.91
N ASP A 90 16.00 -31.16 -4.96
CA ASP A 90 15.60 -30.78 -6.32
C ASP A 90 14.08 -30.75 -6.48
N ALA A 91 13.37 -31.73 -5.93
CA ALA A 91 11.90 -31.72 -5.88
C ALA A 91 11.36 -30.46 -5.16
N ARG A 92 11.98 -30.07 -4.04
CA ARG A 92 11.62 -28.81 -3.35
C ARG A 92 11.95 -27.57 -4.19
N ARG A 93 13.05 -27.59 -4.94
CA ARG A 93 13.44 -26.48 -5.82
C ARG A 93 12.43 -26.32 -6.95
N ALA A 94 12.06 -27.42 -7.61
CA ALA A 94 11.05 -27.42 -8.66
C ALA A 94 9.71 -26.86 -8.15
N ARG A 95 9.24 -27.32 -6.98
CA ARG A 95 8.01 -26.79 -6.36
C ARG A 95 8.10 -25.28 -6.07
N ARG A 96 9.25 -24.80 -5.57
CA ARG A 96 9.45 -23.36 -5.29
C ARG A 96 9.33 -22.52 -6.55
N VAL A 97 9.93 -22.94 -7.67
CA VAL A 97 9.85 -22.19 -8.94
C VAL A 97 8.39 -21.99 -9.36
N VAL A 98 7.56 -23.03 -9.27
CA VAL A 98 6.12 -22.92 -9.58
C VAL A 98 5.41 -22.01 -8.59
N ALA A 99 5.65 -22.19 -7.29
CA ALA A 99 5.03 -21.37 -6.25
C ALA A 99 5.38 -19.88 -6.38
N ASP A 100 6.62 -19.56 -6.73
CA ASP A 100 7.12 -18.19 -6.91
C ASP A 100 6.48 -17.53 -8.15
N ARG A 101 6.36 -18.27 -9.26
CA ARG A 101 5.61 -17.79 -10.44
C ARG A 101 4.15 -17.47 -10.07
N LEU A 102 3.45 -18.40 -9.43
CA LEU A 102 2.05 -18.24 -9.04
C LEU A 102 1.86 -17.07 -8.06
N ARG A 103 2.81 -16.86 -7.15
CA ARG A 103 2.80 -15.70 -6.26
C ARG A 103 2.96 -14.39 -7.04
N GLY A 104 3.80 -14.37 -8.07
CA GLY A 104 3.92 -13.22 -8.97
C GLY A 104 2.60 -12.88 -9.64
N GLU A 105 1.87 -13.89 -10.13
CA GLU A 105 0.54 -13.72 -10.74
C GLU A 105 -0.49 -13.16 -9.73
N GLU A 106 -0.52 -13.67 -8.49
CA GLU A 106 -1.41 -13.14 -7.44
C GLU A 106 -1.12 -11.68 -7.08
N ILE A 107 0.15 -11.28 -7.04
CA ILE A 107 0.54 -9.89 -6.75
C ILE A 107 -0.05 -8.93 -7.79
N VAL A 108 0.01 -9.31 -9.07
CA VAL A 108 -0.56 -8.49 -10.16
C VAL A 108 -2.07 -8.34 -10.00
N LEU A 109 -2.79 -9.41 -9.64
CA LEU A 109 -4.23 -9.36 -9.39
C LEU A 109 -4.57 -8.47 -8.18
N ASP A 110 -3.80 -8.58 -7.10
CA ASP A 110 -4.00 -7.79 -5.89
C ASP A 110 -3.73 -6.30 -6.12
N ASP A 111 -2.72 -5.96 -6.91
CA ASP A 111 -2.40 -4.56 -7.27
C ASP A 111 -3.47 -3.95 -8.17
N ALA A 112 -3.99 -4.73 -9.14
CA ALA A 112 -5.11 -4.29 -9.98
C ALA A 112 -6.37 -4.01 -9.13
N LYS A 113 -6.71 -4.92 -8.23
CA LYS A 113 -7.84 -4.76 -7.31
C LYS A 113 -7.67 -3.54 -6.40
N ARG A 114 -6.50 -3.37 -5.81
CA ARG A 114 -6.19 -2.24 -4.93
C ARG A 114 -6.36 -0.90 -5.66
N THR A 115 -5.86 -0.82 -6.89
CA THR A 115 -5.98 0.38 -7.72
C THR A 115 -7.44 0.75 -7.96
N ALA A 116 -8.27 -0.23 -8.33
CA ALA A 116 -9.70 -0.03 -8.55
C ALA A 116 -10.45 0.39 -7.27
N GLU A 117 -10.12 -0.19 -6.12
CA GLU A 117 -10.71 0.20 -4.83
C GLU A 117 -10.35 1.65 -4.46
N VAL A 118 -9.09 2.05 -4.68
CA VAL A 118 -8.63 3.43 -4.45
C VAL A 118 -9.37 4.41 -5.36
N GLU A 119 -9.53 4.09 -6.64
CA GLU A 119 -10.27 4.92 -7.59
C GLU A 119 -11.75 5.07 -7.20
N SER A 120 -12.41 3.95 -6.85
CA SER A 120 -13.78 3.95 -6.34
C SER A 120 -13.91 4.80 -5.07
N GLN A 121 -12.95 4.70 -4.15
CA GLN A 121 -12.96 5.50 -2.93
C GLN A 121 -12.79 6.99 -3.21
N LYS A 122 -11.90 7.37 -4.13
CA LYS A 122 -11.72 8.77 -4.55
C LYS A 122 -13.02 9.36 -5.07
N GLN A 123 -13.67 8.68 -6.02
CA GLN A 123 -14.97 9.11 -6.56
C GLN A 123 -16.03 9.28 -5.45
N ARG A 124 -16.09 8.35 -4.50
CA ARG A 124 -17.01 8.45 -3.35
C ARG A 124 -16.70 9.63 -2.44
N VAL A 125 -15.44 9.98 -2.24
CA VAL A 125 -15.04 11.14 -1.43
C VAL A 125 -15.40 12.44 -2.15
N GLU A 126 -15.07 12.56 -3.43
CA GLU A 126 -15.39 13.72 -4.25
C GLU A 126 -16.90 13.97 -4.32
N ALA A 127 -17.69 12.91 -4.53
CA ALA A 127 -19.15 12.99 -4.52
C ALA A 127 -19.69 13.53 -3.17
N ARG A 128 -19.17 13.02 -2.05
CA ARG A 128 -19.55 13.51 -0.71
C ARG A 128 -19.12 14.95 -0.46
N GLN A 129 -17.95 15.35 -0.93
CA GLN A 129 -17.47 16.73 -0.81
C GLN A 129 -18.34 17.68 -1.63
N ALA A 130 -18.69 17.32 -2.86
CA ALA A 130 -19.59 18.09 -3.70
C ALA A 130 -20.99 18.21 -3.06
N GLU A 131 -21.51 17.14 -2.45
CA GLU A 131 -22.77 17.17 -1.72
C GLU A 131 -22.70 18.12 -0.50
N ARG A 132 -21.64 18.03 0.30
CA ARG A 132 -21.43 18.92 1.46
C ARG A 132 -21.36 20.38 1.04
N ALA A 133 -20.59 20.69 0.00
CA ALA A 133 -20.48 22.06 -0.53
C ALA A 133 -21.84 22.60 -1.01
N ARG A 134 -22.66 21.76 -1.67
CA ARG A 134 -24.04 22.14 -2.05
C ARG A 134 -24.93 22.39 -0.84
N GLN A 135 -24.83 21.54 0.18
CA GLN A 135 -25.61 21.70 1.42
C GLN A 135 -25.19 22.97 2.18
N GLU A 136 -23.89 23.27 2.24
CA GLU A 136 -23.35 24.48 2.86
C GLU A 136 -23.82 25.73 2.11
N ALA A 137 -23.68 25.78 0.78
CA ALA A 137 -24.19 26.88 -0.03
C ALA A 137 -25.71 27.08 0.12
N ALA A 138 -26.49 26.00 0.20
CA ALA A 138 -27.93 26.09 0.43
C ALA A 138 -28.28 26.62 1.83
N ARG A 139 -27.50 26.26 2.85
CA ARG A 139 -27.65 26.80 4.22
C ARG A 139 -27.35 28.30 4.25
N GLU A 140 -26.24 28.72 3.63
CA GLU A 140 -25.87 30.14 3.52
C GLU A 140 -26.96 30.96 2.82
N GLN A 141 -27.52 30.46 1.72
CA GLN A 141 -28.64 31.11 1.03
C GLN A 141 -29.88 31.24 1.92
N GLN A 142 -30.22 30.20 2.69
CA GLN A 142 -31.34 30.25 3.63
C GLN A 142 -31.10 31.25 4.76
N GLU A 143 -29.88 31.32 5.29
CA GLU A 143 -29.51 32.30 6.32
C GLU A 143 -29.57 33.73 5.80
N ALA A 144 -29.06 33.98 4.59
CA ALA A 144 -29.15 35.29 3.93
C ALA A 144 -30.62 35.70 3.68
N ALA A 145 -31.46 34.78 3.21
CA ALA A 145 -32.89 35.03 3.02
C ALA A 145 -33.60 35.38 4.35
N ARG A 146 -33.27 34.66 5.44
CA ARG A 146 -33.80 34.95 6.78
C ARG A 146 -33.33 36.30 7.32
N ALA A 147 -32.09 36.69 7.05
CA ALA A 147 -31.56 37.99 7.45
C ALA A 147 -32.23 39.14 6.70
N GLY A 148 -32.47 39.01 5.39
CA GLY A 148 -33.16 40.00 4.56
C GLY A 148 -34.64 40.22 4.94
N GLY A 149 -35.29 39.22 5.54
CA GLY A 149 -36.67 39.33 6.04
C GLY A 149 -36.83 39.97 7.42
N ARG A 150 -35.72 40.30 8.11
CA ARG A 150 -35.77 40.89 9.46
C ARG A 150 -35.93 42.42 9.35
N THR A 151 -37.17 42.91 9.43
CA THR A 151 -37.46 44.36 9.54
C THR A 151 -36.66 44.95 10.71
N PRO A 152 -35.85 46.01 10.52
CA PRO A 152 -35.07 46.59 11.60
C PRO A 152 -36.01 47.12 12.69
N PRO A 153 -35.64 47.04 13.99
CA PRO A 153 -36.44 47.62 15.06
C PRO A 153 -36.58 49.12 14.77
N ARG A 154 -37.83 49.61 14.65
CA ARG A 154 -38.11 51.06 14.58
C ARG A 154 -37.59 51.68 15.87
N GLY A 155 -36.44 52.36 15.78
CA GLY A 155 -35.88 53.12 16.88
C GLY A 155 -36.93 54.10 17.42
N ASN A 156 -37.03 54.20 18.73
CA ASN A 156 -37.97 55.07 19.43
C ASN A 156 -37.81 56.51 18.94
N ALA A 157 -38.74 56.97 18.10
CA ALA A 157 -38.82 58.37 17.73
C ALA A 157 -39.14 59.19 18.99
N PRO A 158 -38.40 60.27 19.29
CA PRO A 158 -38.71 61.09 20.45
C PRO A 158 -40.12 61.68 20.29
N ALA A 159 -40.93 61.51 21.34
CA ALA A 159 -42.30 62.00 21.39
C ALA A 159 -42.35 63.51 21.11
N PRO A 160 -43.28 64.01 20.28
CA PRO A 160 -43.39 65.44 20.03
C PRO A 160 -43.84 66.15 21.30
N ALA A 161 -43.01 67.07 21.79
CA ALA A 161 -43.37 67.97 22.87
C ALA A 161 -44.30 69.08 22.34
N GLY A 162 -45.53 69.13 22.85
CA GLY A 162 -46.36 70.34 22.81
C GLY A 162 -47.86 70.08 22.59
N ARG A 163 -48.68 70.42 23.59
CA ARG A 163 -49.21 71.78 23.76
C ARG A 163 -49.73 71.98 25.19
#